data_AF-A0A7S1ASU4-F1
#
_entry.id   AF-A0A7S1ASU4-F1
#
_cell.length_a   1.000
_cell.length_b   1.000
_cell.length_c   1.000
_cell.angle_alpha   90.00
_cell.angle_beta   90.00
_cell.angle_gamma   90.00
#
_symmetry.space_group_name_H-M   'P 1'
#
loop_
_entity.id
_entity.type
_entity.pdbx_description
1 polymer ?
#
loop_
_entity_poly.entity_id
_entity_poly.type
_entity_poly.pdbx_seq_one_letter_code
_entity_poly.pdbx_strand_id
1 'polypeptide(L)'
;MVVAAGLRIAVLALLTTAVLAGEGEGNSGEQSSPMSVAVGATILGAMCFMMALFCLTNHKDPDMRKYTYEAVSTTISIFAAVLVFQTVNQVVEANLLDGKSMEYQLLVDTLHMLSWYILLQAWLAWTSGAIGEAPKSLDEVEINMKCYGVILAHLTGFASINAWVTMQHLEFFAATPMRSLLVIPIGALSQFLLQRVTDNLRWRVSMMDDGEEDEFEALWNETSEEAENDVMGLSISFCAAQALRFLISGVLPDNEGKESWSDATSHTFSQVGMIW
;
A
#
# COMPACT_ATOMS: atom_id res chain seq x y z
N MET A 1 -32.93 -11.70 -11.30
CA MET A 1 -32.75 -13.05 -11.88
C MET A 1 -31.34 -13.29 -12.41
N VAL A 2 -30.79 -12.45 -13.30
CA VAL A 2 -29.43 -12.65 -13.86
C VAL A 2 -28.31 -12.50 -12.81
N VAL A 3 -28.39 -11.51 -11.92
CA VAL A 3 -27.41 -11.31 -10.83
C VAL A 3 -27.42 -12.46 -9.82
N ALA A 4 -28.61 -12.95 -9.46
CA ALA A 4 -28.74 -14.13 -8.58
C ALA A 4 -28.21 -15.41 -9.26
N ALA A 5 -28.32 -15.52 -10.59
CA ALA A 5 -27.73 -16.63 -11.33
C ALA A 5 -26.19 -16.51 -11.40
N GLY A 6 -25.65 -15.33 -11.67
CA GLY A 6 -24.20 -15.08 -11.70
C GLY A 6 -23.51 -15.27 -10.35
N LEU A 7 -24.12 -14.77 -9.27
CA LEU A 7 -23.62 -14.97 -7.91
C LEU A 7 -23.73 -16.44 -7.48
N ARG A 8 -24.81 -17.13 -7.84
CA ARG A 8 -24.93 -18.58 -7.61
C ARG A 8 -23.88 -19.38 -8.38
N ILE A 9 -23.57 -19.00 -9.62
CA ILE A 9 -22.53 -19.66 -10.42
C ILE A 9 -21.14 -19.39 -9.85
N ALA A 10 -20.84 -18.16 -9.40
CA ALA A 10 -19.56 -17.83 -8.76
C ALA A 10 -19.39 -18.55 -7.41
N VAL A 11 -20.44 -18.62 -6.59
CA VAL A 11 -20.45 -19.37 -5.33
C VAL A 11 -20.38 -20.88 -5.58
N LEU A 12 -21.08 -21.41 -6.58
CA LEU A 12 -20.93 -22.80 -7.00
C LEU A 12 -19.52 -23.10 -7.49
N ALA A 13 -18.90 -22.19 -8.25
CA ALA A 13 -17.52 -22.33 -8.71
C ALA A 13 -16.53 -22.36 -7.55
N LEU A 14 -16.66 -21.44 -6.57
CA LEU A 14 -15.86 -21.40 -5.34
C LEU A 14 -16.08 -22.63 -4.43
N LEU A 15 -17.30 -23.16 -4.38
CA LEU A 15 -17.59 -24.39 -3.63
C LEU A 15 -17.02 -25.61 -4.37
N THR A 16 -17.09 -25.65 -5.70
CA THR A 16 -16.47 -26.72 -6.48
C THR A 16 -14.95 -26.68 -6.44
N THR A 17 -14.31 -25.52 -6.30
CA THR A 17 -12.85 -25.46 -6.10
C THR A 17 -12.43 -25.96 -4.72
N ALA A 18 -13.18 -25.63 -3.67
CA ALA A 18 -12.93 -26.17 -2.33
C ALA A 18 -13.15 -27.69 -2.27
N VAL A 19 -14.16 -28.21 -3.00
CA VAL A 19 -14.43 -29.65 -3.09
C VAL A 19 -13.39 -30.37 -3.95
N LEU A 20 -13.00 -29.82 -5.11
CA LEU A 20 -11.97 -30.42 -5.97
C LEU A 20 -10.55 -30.33 -5.40
N ALA A 21 -10.27 -29.32 -4.57
CA ALA A 21 -9.04 -29.26 -3.78
C ALA A 21 -9.04 -30.23 -2.59
N GLY A 22 -10.22 -30.67 -2.13
CA GLY A 22 -10.39 -31.61 -1.02
C GLY A 22 -10.55 -33.09 -1.43
N GLU A 23 -11.04 -33.38 -2.63
CA GLU A 23 -11.27 -34.75 -3.14
C GLU A 23 -10.10 -35.25 -3.99
N GLY A 24 -8.96 -35.42 -3.34
CA GLY A 24 -7.79 -36.09 -3.90
C GLY A 24 -7.80 -37.61 -3.78
N GLU A 25 -8.91 -38.31 -4.01
CA GLU A 25 -8.91 -39.79 -4.13
C GLU A 25 -9.93 -40.26 -5.18
N GLY A 26 -9.48 -40.65 -6.38
CA GLY A 26 -10.40 -41.20 -7.38
C GLY A 26 -9.89 -41.38 -8.82
N ASN A 27 -8.82 -42.17 -9.00
CA ASN A 27 -8.57 -43.02 -10.18
C ASN A 27 -8.47 -42.39 -11.60
N SER A 28 -7.25 -42.07 -12.05
CA SER A 28 -6.62 -42.65 -13.27
C SER A 28 -5.29 -41.96 -13.66
N GLY A 29 -4.23 -42.76 -13.80
CA GLY A 29 -3.22 -42.61 -14.86
C GLY A 29 -2.05 -41.65 -14.72
N GLU A 30 -2.20 -40.46 -14.13
CA GLU A 30 -1.11 -39.47 -14.08
C GLU A 30 -1.32 -38.59 -12.85
N GLN A 31 -0.51 -38.80 -11.79
CA GLN A 31 -0.56 -37.92 -10.62
C GLN A 31 -0.17 -36.52 -11.09
N SER A 32 -1.17 -35.65 -11.27
CA SER A 32 -0.94 -34.25 -11.58
C SER A 32 -0.07 -33.68 -10.46
N SER A 33 1.08 -33.14 -10.82
CA SER A 33 2.01 -32.52 -9.86
C SER A 33 1.24 -31.52 -8.98
N PRO A 34 1.54 -31.41 -7.68
CA PRO A 34 0.94 -30.38 -6.82
C PRO A 34 1.02 -28.98 -7.43
N MET A 35 2.06 -28.71 -8.22
CA MET A 35 2.22 -27.48 -8.99
C MET A 35 1.15 -27.32 -10.08
N SER A 36 0.82 -28.39 -10.82
CA SER A 36 -0.22 -28.37 -11.86
C SER A 36 -1.60 -28.12 -11.26
N VAL A 37 -1.89 -28.70 -10.11
CA VAL A 37 -3.14 -28.46 -9.36
C VAL A 37 -3.20 -27.00 -8.89
N ALA A 38 -2.10 -26.47 -8.33
CA ALA A 38 -2.02 -25.08 -7.91
C ALA A 38 -2.20 -24.11 -9.09
N VAL A 39 -1.55 -24.36 -10.22
CA VAL A 39 -1.70 -23.55 -11.45
C VAL A 39 -3.13 -23.63 -11.99
N GLY A 40 -3.74 -24.81 -12.00
CA GLY A 40 -5.14 -24.96 -12.40
C GLY A 40 -6.09 -24.19 -11.49
N ALA A 41 -5.89 -24.25 -10.17
CA ALA A 41 -6.69 -23.56 -9.18
C ALA A 41 -6.55 -22.03 -9.29
N THR A 42 -5.34 -21.50 -9.51
CA THR A 42 -5.13 -20.04 -9.65
C THR A 42 -5.76 -19.49 -10.92
N ILE A 43 -5.65 -20.20 -12.05
CA ILE A 43 -6.29 -19.80 -13.31
C ILE A 43 -7.82 -19.80 -13.15
N LEU A 44 -8.39 -20.86 -12.57
CA LEU A 44 -9.84 -20.96 -12.40
C LEU A 44 -10.36 -19.91 -11.39
N GLY A 45 -9.61 -19.65 -10.32
CA GLY A 45 -9.89 -18.56 -9.39
C GLY A 45 -9.88 -17.19 -10.08
N ALA A 46 -8.87 -16.92 -10.91
CA ALA A 46 -8.79 -15.67 -11.68
C ALA A 46 -9.96 -15.52 -12.66
N MET A 47 -10.36 -16.59 -13.36
CA MET A 47 -11.56 -16.57 -14.22
C MET A 47 -12.84 -16.27 -13.44
N CYS A 48 -13.02 -16.90 -12.27
CA CYS A 48 -14.18 -16.64 -11.41
C CYS A 48 -14.21 -15.19 -10.93
N PHE A 49 -13.06 -14.65 -10.52
CA PHE A 49 -12.92 -13.26 -10.11
C PHE A 49 -13.25 -12.29 -11.26
N MET A 50 -12.72 -12.52 -12.47
CA MET A 50 -13.02 -11.70 -13.64
C MET A 50 -14.51 -11.72 -14.00
N MET A 51 -15.16 -12.90 -13.92
CA MET A 51 -16.60 -13.02 -14.16
C MET A 51 -17.43 -12.31 -13.07
N ALA A 52 -16.99 -12.36 -11.81
CA ALA A 52 -17.62 -11.64 -10.72
C ALA A 52 -17.53 -10.12 -10.92
N LEU A 53 -16.33 -9.60 -11.25
CA LEU A 53 -16.13 -8.19 -11.59
C LEU A 53 -16.99 -7.76 -12.77
N PHE A 54 -17.09 -8.57 -13.83
CA PHE A 54 -17.96 -8.27 -14.97
C PHE A 54 -19.44 -8.14 -14.55
N CYS A 55 -19.90 -9.02 -13.66
CA CYS A 55 -21.25 -8.98 -13.14
C CYS A 55 -21.52 -7.75 -12.24
N LEU A 56 -20.53 -7.35 -11.44
CA LEU A 56 -20.63 -6.19 -10.54
C LEU A 56 -20.55 -4.86 -11.30
N THR A 57 -19.62 -4.74 -12.26
CA THR A 57 -19.49 -3.55 -13.14
C THR A 57 -20.70 -3.35 -14.07
N ASN A 58 -21.42 -4.42 -14.42
CA ASN A 58 -22.67 -4.36 -15.19
C ASN A 58 -23.93 -4.54 -14.33
N HIS A 59 -23.82 -4.33 -13.02
CA HIS A 59 -24.96 -4.47 -12.13
C HIS A 59 -26.06 -3.44 -12.45
N LYS A 60 -27.33 -3.80 -12.21
CA LYS A 60 -28.47 -2.91 -12.51
C LYS A 60 -28.49 -1.66 -11.62
N ASP A 61 -28.01 -1.83 -10.40
CA ASP A 61 -27.89 -0.76 -9.42
C ASP A 61 -26.71 0.16 -9.78
N PRO A 62 -26.92 1.48 -9.98
CA PRO A 62 -25.83 2.43 -10.21
C PRO A 62 -24.79 2.47 -9.10
N ASP A 63 -25.17 2.31 -7.84
CA ASP A 63 -24.24 2.45 -6.70
C ASP A 63 -23.26 1.29 -6.67
N MET A 64 -23.76 0.06 -6.88
CA MET A 64 -22.92 -1.12 -7.01
C MET A 64 -21.87 -0.97 -8.12
N ARG A 65 -22.23 -0.34 -9.25
CA ARG A 65 -21.27 -0.09 -10.32
C ARG A 65 -20.23 0.92 -9.91
N LYS A 66 -20.65 2.05 -9.33
CA LYS A 66 -19.75 3.12 -8.86
C LYS A 66 -18.68 2.57 -7.92
N TYR A 67 -19.09 1.91 -6.83
CA TYR A 67 -18.15 1.35 -5.85
C TYR A 67 -17.27 0.24 -6.42
N THR A 68 -17.78 -0.54 -7.39
CA THR A 68 -16.96 -1.54 -8.07
C THR A 68 -15.88 -0.88 -8.92
N TYR A 69 -16.20 0.16 -9.68
CA TYR A 69 -15.21 0.90 -10.46
C TYR A 69 -14.20 1.61 -9.57
N GLU A 70 -14.64 2.18 -8.46
CA GLU A 70 -13.78 2.82 -7.46
C GLU A 70 -12.80 1.84 -6.82
N ALA A 71 -13.27 0.64 -6.41
CA ALA A 71 -12.43 -0.40 -5.86
C ALA A 71 -11.39 -0.91 -6.89
N VAL A 72 -11.81 -1.10 -8.15
CA VAL A 72 -10.91 -1.49 -9.25
C VAL A 72 -9.87 -0.41 -9.52
N SER A 73 -10.29 0.85 -9.60
CA SER A 73 -9.41 2.00 -9.84
C SER A 73 -8.36 2.13 -8.73
N THR A 74 -8.79 2.09 -7.47
CA THR A 74 -7.91 2.15 -6.30
C THR A 74 -6.89 1.00 -6.31
N THR A 75 -7.33 -0.23 -6.59
CA THR A 75 -6.44 -1.39 -6.66
C THR A 75 -5.36 -1.22 -7.73
N ILE A 76 -5.75 -0.78 -8.94
CA ILE A 76 -4.80 -0.54 -10.04
C ILE A 76 -3.82 0.57 -9.66
N SER A 77 -4.29 1.65 -9.04
CA SER A 77 -3.46 2.77 -8.58
C SER A 77 -2.42 2.33 -7.55
N ILE A 78 -2.78 1.48 -6.58
CA ILE A 78 -1.83 0.95 -5.59
C ILE A 78 -0.74 0.11 -6.27
N PHE A 79 -1.11 -0.81 -7.17
CA PHE A 79 -0.13 -1.60 -7.91
C PHE A 79 0.78 -0.74 -8.80
N ALA A 80 0.22 0.26 -9.47
CA ALA A 80 1.00 1.21 -10.26
C ALA A 80 1.99 2.00 -9.39
N ALA A 81 1.55 2.47 -8.22
CA ALA A 81 2.41 3.14 -7.25
C ALA A 81 3.57 2.23 -6.79
N VAL A 82 3.31 0.97 -6.45
CA VAL A 82 4.37 0.01 -6.08
C VAL A 82 5.41 -0.12 -7.20
N LEU A 83 4.97 -0.31 -8.45
CA LEU A 83 5.89 -0.51 -9.59
C LEU A 83 6.73 0.74 -9.88
N VAL A 84 6.12 1.93 -9.82
CA VAL A 84 6.81 3.21 -10.00
C VAL A 84 7.82 3.41 -8.87
N PHE A 85 7.41 3.20 -7.62
CA PHE A 85 8.30 3.31 -6.47
C PHE A 85 9.48 2.35 -6.57
N GLN A 86 9.23 1.06 -6.84
CA GLN A 86 10.27 0.05 -6.97
C GLN A 86 11.29 0.43 -8.06
N THR A 87 10.81 0.92 -9.20
CA THR A 87 11.69 1.35 -10.30
C THR A 87 12.59 2.52 -9.86
N VAL A 88 12.01 3.54 -9.21
CA VAL A 88 12.78 4.69 -8.72
C VAL A 88 13.75 4.28 -7.61
N ASN A 89 13.28 3.45 -6.68
CA ASN A 89 14.08 2.97 -5.55
C ASN A 89 15.27 2.13 -6.01
N GLN A 90 15.10 1.24 -7.00
CA GLN A 90 16.20 0.49 -7.59
C GLN A 90 17.26 1.40 -8.23
N VAL A 91 16.83 2.49 -8.88
CA VAL A 91 17.76 3.48 -9.44
C VAL A 91 18.51 4.23 -8.33
N VAL A 92 17.82 4.60 -7.24
CA VAL A 92 18.44 5.24 -6.07
C VAL A 92 19.45 4.30 -5.42
N GLU A 93 19.08 3.05 -5.18
CA GLU A 93 19.94 2.03 -4.57
C GLU A 93 21.21 1.80 -5.41
N ALA A 94 21.05 1.59 -6.72
CA ALA A 94 22.17 1.30 -7.61
C ALA A 94 23.17 2.47 -7.75
N ASN A 95 22.69 3.72 -7.70
CA ASN A 95 23.54 4.89 -7.95
C ASN A 95 24.05 5.58 -6.68
N LEU A 96 23.28 5.53 -5.59
CA LEU A 96 23.57 6.30 -4.37
C LEU A 96 23.95 5.41 -3.18
N LEU A 97 23.44 4.17 -3.08
CA LEU A 97 23.56 3.36 -1.87
C LEU A 97 24.62 2.26 -1.95
N ASP A 98 25.09 1.89 -3.13
CA ASP A 98 26.04 0.79 -3.30
C ASP A 98 27.35 1.00 -2.49
N GLY A 99 27.63 0.06 -1.58
CA GLY A 99 28.79 0.05 -0.69
C GLY A 99 28.84 1.18 0.36
N LYS A 100 27.72 1.86 0.65
CA LYS A 100 27.66 2.94 1.66
C LYS A 100 27.29 2.42 3.05
N SER A 101 27.51 3.26 4.08
CA SER A 101 27.16 2.92 5.46
C SER A 101 25.65 3.00 5.69
N MET A 102 25.17 2.32 6.74
CA MET A 102 23.75 2.29 7.08
C MET A 102 23.20 3.67 7.44
N GLU A 103 24.01 4.53 8.07
CA GLU A 103 23.60 5.91 8.41
C GLU A 103 23.44 6.77 7.16
N TYR A 104 24.31 6.55 6.16
CA TYR A 104 24.18 7.23 4.87
C TYR A 104 22.93 6.76 4.12
N GLN A 105 22.63 5.45 4.19
CA GLN A 105 21.40 4.90 3.63
C GLN A 105 20.16 5.53 4.26
N LEU A 106 20.12 5.63 5.59
CA LEU A 106 19.00 6.27 6.31
C LEU A 106 18.80 7.72 5.87
N LEU A 107 19.89 8.48 5.69
CA LEU A 107 19.81 9.86 5.21
C LEU A 107 19.19 9.93 3.81
N VAL A 108 19.66 9.10 2.87
CA VAL A 108 19.14 9.07 1.50
C VAL A 108 17.68 8.65 1.47
N ASP A 109 17.31 7.60 2.22
CA ASP A 109 15.92 7.11 2.28
C ASP A 109 14.98 8.16 2.90
N THR A 110 15.46 8.87 3.95
CA THR A 110 14.70 9.98 4.55
C THR A 110 14.52 11.13 3.57
N LEU A 111 15.55 11.50 2.81
CA LEU A 111 15.46 12.54 1.78
C LEU A 111 14.53 12.12 0.63
N HIS A 112 14.58 10.84 0.24
CA HIS A 112 13.71 10.27 -0.79
C HIS A 112 12.25 10.32 -0.33
N MET A 113 11.95 9.89 0.91
CA MET A 113 10.62 10.06 1.53
C MET A 113 10.17 11.52 1.53
N LEU A 114 11.00 12.45 1.99
CA LEU A 114 10.65 13.88 2.02
C LEU A 114 10.40 14.44 0.62
N SER A 115 11.14 13.98 -0.40
CA SER A 115 10.93 14.42 -1.78
C SER A 115 9.56 14.01 -2.33
N TRP A 116 9.11 12.78 -2.04
CA TRP A 116 7.76 12.32 -2.39
C TRP A 116 6.68 13.04 -1.59
N TYR A 117 6.93 13.30 -0.31
CA TYR A 117 6.00 14.04 0.54
C TYR A 117 5.80 15.48 0.02
N ILE A 118 6.87 16.17 -0.37
CA ILE A 118 6.80 17.50 -0.98
C ILE A 118 6.05 17.43 -2.32
N LEU A 119 6.33 16.42 -3.14
CA LEU A 119 5.64 16.22 -4.42
C LEU A 119 4.13 15.99 -4.23
N LEU A 120 3.74 15.18 -3.24
CA LEU A 120 2.36 14.94 -2.85
C LEU A 120 1.65 16.26 -2.52
N GLN A 121 2.20 17.05 -1.59
CA GLN A 121 1.60 18.32 -1.17
C GLN A 121 1.53 19.33 -2.31
N ALA A 122 2.62 19.49 -3.06
CA ALA A 122 2.69 20.43 -4.18
C ALA A 122 1.73 20.05 -5.31
N TRP A 123 1.59 18.74 -5.60
CA TRP A 123 0.67 18.27 -6.62
C TRP A 123 -0.78 18.53 -6.22
N LEU A 124 -1.18 18.17 -4.98
CA LEU A 124 -2.54 18.39 -4.50
C LEU A 124 -2.90 19.88 -4.48
N ALA A 125 -1.98 20.73 -4.02
CA ALA A 125 -2.15 22.19 -4.01
C ALA A 125 -2.25 22.80 -5.42
N TRP A 126 -1.55 22.23 -6.39
CA TRP A 126 -1.64 22.66 -7.78
C TRP A 126 -2.97 22.23 -8.41
N THR A 127 -3.38 20.97 -8.19
CA THR A 127 -4.62 20.44 -8.76
C THR A 127 -5.89 21.02 -8.15
N SER A 128 -5.85 21.46 -6.89
CA SER A 128 -6.99 22.13 -6.26
C SER A 128 -7.21 23.54 -6.80
N GLY A 129 -6.21 24.15 -7.43
CA GLY A 129 -6.25 25.55 -7.84
C GLY A 129 -5.70 26.52 -6.79
N ALA A 130 -5.33 26.05 -5.58
CA ALA A 130 -4.81 26.90 -4.51
C ALA A 130 -3.50 27.63 -4.89
N ILE A 131 -2.68 27.04 -5.77
CA ILE A 131 -1.44 27.64 -6.30
C ILE A 131 -1.53 27.89 -7.82
N GLY A 132 -2.66 27.54 -8.46
CA GLY A 132 -2.80 27.45 -9.92
C GLY A 132 -3.96 28.27 -10.50
N GLU A 133 -4.27 28.04 -11.78
CA GLU A 133 -5.51 28.58 -12.36
C GLU A 133 -6.72 27.88 -11.75
N ALA A 134 -7.74 28.66 -11.37
CA ALA A 134 -8.97 28.14 -10.81
C ALA A 134 -9.63 27.14 -11.78
N PRO A 135 -9.83 25.87 -11.36
CA PRO A 135 -10.43 24.85 -12.20
C PRO A 135 -11.90 25.17 -12.52
N LYS A 136 -12.38 24.64 -13.66
CA LYS A 136 -13.70 24.98 -14.21
C LYS A 136 -14.88 24.29 -13.52
N SER A 137 -14.61 23.19 -12.83
CA SER A 137 -15.62 22.32 -12.21
C SER A 137 -15.04 21.63 -10.98
N LEU A 138 -15.79 21.65 -9.87
CA LEU A 138 -15.45 20.94 -8.64
C LEU A 138 -15.38 19.42 -8.87
N ASP A 139 -16.32 18.86 -9.64
CA ASP A 139 -16.35 17.42 -9.93
C ASP A 139 -15.06 16.94 -10.63
N GLU A 140 -14.48 17.77 -11.50
CA GLU A 140 -13.24 17.42 -12.22
C GLU A 140 -12.03 17.43 -11.28
N VAL A 141 -11.99 18.40 -10.36
CA VAL A 141 -10.95 18.50 -9.34
C VAL A 141 -11.05 17.32 -8.38
N GLU A 142 -12.24 17.01 -7.89
CA GLU A 142 -12.47 15.90 -6.98
C GLU A 142 -12.00 14.57 -7.57
N ILE A 143 -12.33 14.30 -8.84
CA ILE A 143 -11.89 13.07 -9.52
C ILE A 143 -10.36 13.05 -9.64
N ASN A 144 -9.73 14.14 -10.09
CA ASN A 144 -8.28 14.20 -10.27
C ASN A 144 -7.52 14.07 -8.94
N MET A 145 -7.97 14.77 -7.91
CA MET A 145 -7.38 14.76 -6.58
C MET A 145 -7.49 13.38 -5.94
N LYS A 146 -8.64 12.70 -6.07
CA LYS A 146 -8.78 11.31 -5.61
C LYS A 146 -7.86 10.35 -6.38
N CYS A 147 -7.77 10.49 -7.71
CA CYS A 147 -6.93 9.59 -8.51
C CYS A 147 -5.44 9.76 -8.22
N TYR A 148 -4.93 10.99 -8.29
CA TYR A 148 -3.51 11.27 -8.09
C TYR A 148 -3.11 11.26 -6.61
N GLY A 149 -4.01 11.68 -5.72
CA GLY A 149 -3.81 11.63 -4.27
C GLY A 149 -3.54 10.21 -3.81
N VAL A 150 -4.34 9.24 -4.23
CA VAL A 150 -4.11 7.81 -3.90
C VAL A 150 -2.74 7.34 -4.40
N ILE A 151 -2.38 7.63 -5.65
CA ILE A 151 -1.08 7.19 -6.20
C ILE A 151 0.09 7.80 -5.42
N LEU A 152 0.07 9.11 -5.21
CA LEU A 152 1.15 9.84 -4.53
C LEU A 152 1.23 9.51 -3.04
N ALA A 153 0.09 9.29 -2.37
CA ALA A 153 0.03 8.82 -0.99
C ALA A 153 0.73 7.47 -0.85
N HIS A 154 0.45 6.52 -1.74
CA HIS A 154 1.09 5.20 -1.69
C HIS A 154 2.57 5.26 -2.06
N LEU A 155 2.98 6.06 -3.06
CA LEU A 155 4.40 6.29 -3.37
C LEU A 155 5.16 6.84 -2.16
N THR A 156 4.59 7.85 -1.50
CA THR A 156 5.15 8.43 -0.28
C THR A 156 5.14 7.43 0.87
N GLY A 157 4.10 6.60 0.98
CA GLY A 157 3.99 5.52 1.95
C GLY A 157 5.08 4.47 1.80
N PHE A 158 5.37 4.01 0.58
CA PHE A 158 6.46 3.07 0.32
C PHE A 158 7.84 3.69 0.57
N ALA A 159 8.04 4.95 0.20
CA ALA A 159 9.26 5.67 0.54
C ALA A 159 9.43 5.84 2.06
N SER A 160 8.33 6.07 2.77
CA SER A 160 8.30 6.15 4.23
C SER A 160 8.61 4.80 4.88
N ILE A 161 8.06 3.69 4.36
CA ILE A 161 8.43 2.33 4.77
C ILE A 161 9.93 2.14 4.66
N ASN A 162 10.56 2.46 3.52
CA ASN A 162 12.01 2.33 3.36
C ASN A 162 12.78 3.13 4.42
N ALA A 163 12.44 4.41 4.64
CA ALA A 163 13.14 5.24 5.61
C ALA A 163 13.06 4.69 7.04
N TRP A 164 11.86 4.32 7.50
CA TRP A 164 11.67 3.82 8.87
C TRP A 164 12.20 2.41 9.08
N VAL A 165 12.12 1.55 8.06
CA VAL A 165 12.69 0.20 8.13
C VAL A 165 14.22 0.25 8.09
N THR A 166 14.83 1.11 7.29
CA THR A 166 16.28 1.36 7.36
C THR A 166 16.69 1.83 8.76
N MET A 167 15.85 2.63 9.43
CA MET A 167 16.08 2.97 10.85
C MET A 167 16.01 1.74 11.77
N GLN A 168 15.08 0.80 11.56
CA GLN A 168 15.03 -0.47 12.32
C GLN A 168 16.31 -1.30 12.18
N HIS A 169 17.03 -1.16 11.07
CA HIS A 169 18.27 -1.87 10.77
C HIS A 169 19.54 -1.22 11.35
N LEU A 170 19.45 -0.02 11.93
CA LEU A 170 20.59 0.55 12.66
C LEU A 170 20.97 -0.34 13.86
N GLU A 171 22.26 -0.42 14.17
CA GLU A 171 22.81 -1.32 15.20
C GLU A 171 22.07 -1.22 16.55
N PHE A 172 21.67 0.00 16.94
CA PHE A 172 20.94 0.21 18.19
C PHE A 172 19.56 -0.43 18.18
N PHE A 173 18.79 -0.28 17.09
CA PHE A 173 17.41 -0.74 16.98
C PHE A 173 17.33 -2.24 16.64
N ALA A 174 18.23 -2.72 15.78
CA ALA A 174 18.32 -4.12 15.39
C ALA A 174 18.82 -5.05 16.51
N ALA A 175 19.46 -4.51 17.56
CA ALA A 175 20.06 -5.31 18.64
C ALA A 175 19.07 -6.22 19.38
N THR A 176 17.80 -5.79 19.54
CA THR A 176 16.76 -6.60 20.21
C THR A 176 15.38 -6.25 19.66
N PRO A 177 14.41 -7.19 19.63
CA PRO A 177 13.06 -6.91 19.17
C PRO A 177 12.39 -5.74 19.90
N MET A 178 12.64 -5.61 21.22
CA MET A 178 12.09 -4.52 22.03
C MET A 178 12.64 -3.13 21.63
N ARG A 179 13.88 -3.06 21.15
CA ARG A 179 14.43 -1.81 20.62
C ARG A 179 13.90 -1.52 19.22
N SER A 180 13.73 -2.53 18.36
CA SER A 180 13.10 -2.35 17.05
C SER A 180 11.67 -1.81 17.16
N LEU A 181 10.92 -2.21 18.20
CA LEU A 181 9.61 -1.62 18.53
C LEU A 181 9.64 -0.12 18.84
N LEU A 182 10.79 0.45 19.27
CA LEU A 182 10.90 1.89 19.54
C LEU A 182 10.83 2.73 18.26
N VAL A 183 11.11 2.16 17.09
CA VAL A 183 10.99 2.88 15.81
C VAL A 183 9.53 3.23 15.52
N ILE A 184 8.57 2.45 16.00
CA ILE A 184 7.13 2.68 15.82
C ILE A 184 6.69 4.02 16.46
N PRO A 185 6.86 4.28 17.77
CA PRO A 185 6.49 5.56 18.35
C PRO A 185 7.36 6.73 17.85
N ILE A 186 8.63 6.49 17.49
CA ILE A 186 9.48 7.54 16.89
C ILE A 186 8.95 7.94 15.51
N GLY A 187 8.65 6.96 14.67
CA GLY A 187 8.08 7.16 13.34
C GLY A 187 6.72 7.84 13.42
N ALA A 188 5.83 7.37 14.30
CA ALA A 188 4.50 7.95 14.48
C ALA A 188 4.57 9.40 14.95
N LEU A 189 5.43 9.71 15.93
CA LEU A 189 5.63 11.08 16.39
C LEU A 189 6.22 11.96 15.28
N SER A 190 7.19 11.46 14.53
CA SER A 190 7.83 12.22 13.46
C SER A 190 6.87 12.53 12.31
N GLN A 191 6.06 11.55 11.90
CA GLN A 191 5.01 11.71 10.89
C GLN A 191 3.93 12.68 11.39
N PHE A 192 3.48 12.54 12.64
CA PHE A 192 2.53 13.49 13.24
C PHE A 192 3.07 14.93 13.25
N LEU A 193 4.34 15.13 13.61
CA LEU A 193 4.96 16.47 13.56
C LEU A 193 5.05 17.00 12.13
N LEU A 194 5.37 16.14 11.15
CA LEU A 194 5.40 16.52 9.74
C LEU A 194 4.01 16.95 9.25
N GLN A 195 2.97 16.19 9.58
CA GLN A 195 1.58 16.53 9.30
C GLN A 195 1.16 17.87 9.93
N ARG A 196 1.62 18.16 11.16
CA ARG A 196 1.34 19.46 11.79
C ARG A 196 2.02 20.63 11.08
N VAL A 197 3.21 20.40 10.52
CA VAL A 197 3.91 21.41 9.74
C VAL A 197 3.17 21.67 8.43
N THR A 198 2.75 20.62 7.72
CA THR A 198 2.03 20.75 6.46
C THR A 198 0.63 21.32 6.65
N ASP A 199 -0.11 20.91 7.67
CA ASP A 199 -1.39 21.50 8.06
C ASP A 199 -1.28 23.01 8.32
N ASN A 200 -0.26 23.45 9.08
CA ASN A 200 -0.03 24.88 9.28
C ASN A 200 0.32 25.62 7.96
N LEU A 201 0.99 24.94 7.04
CA LEU A 201 1.36 25.48 5.73
C LEU A 201 0.12 25.60 4.83
N ARG A 202 -0.74 24.56 4.79
CA ARG A 202 -2.01 24.55 4.05
C ARG A 202 -2.95 25.64 4.55
N TRP A 203 -3.14 25.74 5.86
CA TRP A 203 -3.90 26.83 6.49
C TRP A 203 -3.39 28.20 6.03
N ARG A 204 -2.08 28.48 6.14
CA ARG A 204 -1.54 29.76 5.67
C ARG A 204 -1.79 30.04 4.19
N VAL A 205 -1.79 29.01 3.36
CA VAL A 205 -2.04 29.14 1.91
C VAL A 205 -3.50 29.45 1.63
N SER A 206 -4.43 28.75 2.30
CA SER A 206 -5.87 28.99 2.15
C SER A 206 -6.27 30.42 2.58
N MET A 207 -5.83 30.89 3.75
CA MET A 207 -6.21 32.25 4.20
C MET A 207 -5.46 33.41 3.51
N MET A 208 -4.61 33.16 2.50
CA MET A 208 -3.81 34.22 1.88
C MET A 208 -4.58 35.07 0.87
N ASP A 209 -5.65 34.56 0.24
CA ASP A 209 -6.38 35.29 -0.80
C ASP A 209 -7.53 36.15 -0.21
N ASP A 210 -8.59 35.51 0.28
CA ASP A 210 -9.80 36.17 0.78
C ASP A 210 -10.01 36.03 2.31
N GLY A 211 -9.24 35.15 2.96
CA GLY A 211 -9.33 34.88 4.39
C GLY A 211 -10.51 33.96 4.77
N GLU A 212 -11.18 33.35 3.81
CA GLU A 212 -12.19 32.31 3.99
C GLU A 212 -11.74 31.01 3.31
N GLU A 213 -12.30 29.87 3.72
CA GLU A 213 -12.00 28.58 3.10
C GLU A 213 -13.05 28.29 2.03
N ASP A 214 -12.64 28.21 0.76
CA ASP A 214 -13.54 27.87 -0.33
C ASP A 214 -13.73 26.34 -0.48
N GLU A 215 -14.68 25.91 -1.34
CA GLU A 215 -14.94 24.47 -1.55
C GLU A 215 -13.74 23.71 -2.16
N PHE A 216 -12.87 24.38 -2.92
CA PHE A 216 -11.68 23.76 -3.49
C PHE A 216 -10.56 23.59 -2.45
N GLU A 217 -10.41 24.56 -1.55
CA GLU A 217 -9.48 24.54 -0.43
C GLU A 217 -9.88 23.51 0.62
N ALA A 218 -11.18 23.42 0.92
CA ALA A 218 -11.71 22.38 1.80
C ALA A 218 -11.44 20.97 1.24
N LEU A 219 -11.69 20.78 -0.07
CA LEU A 219 -11.40 19.52 -0.76
C LEU A 219 -9.88 19.22 -0.78
N TRP A 220 -9.04 20.25 -0.92
CA TRP A 220 -7.60 20.13 -0.83
C TRP A 220 -7.15 19.68 0.55
N ASN A 221 -7.67 20.31 1.60
CA ASN A 221 -7.31 19.96 2.95
C ASN A 221 -7.75 18.53 3.29
N GLU A 222 -9.01 18.17 2.99
CA GLU A 222 -9.54 16.81 3.21
C GLU A 222 -8.72 15.74 2.48
N THR A 223 -8.46 15.92 1.18
CA THR A 223 -7.71 14.94 0.39
C THR A 223 -6.26 14.83 0.88
N SER A 224 -5.65 15.94 1.30
CA SER A 224 -4.28 15.94 1.79
C SER A 224 -4.18 15.26 3.16
N GLU A 225 -5.13 15.52 4.07
CA GLU A 225 -5.19 14.83 5.37
C GLU A 225 -5.39 13.31 5.20
N GLU A 226 -6.27 12.89 4.29
CA GLU A 226 -6.47 11.48 3.96
C GLU A 226 -5.18 10.83 3.43
N ALA A 227 -4.52 11.48 2.46
CA ALA A 227 -3.27 11.02 1.89
C ALA A 227 -2.13 10.92 2.94
N GLU A 228 -2.04 11.89 3.85
CA GLU A 228 -1.03 11.88 4.92
C GLU A 228 -1.29 10.78 5.95
N ASN A 229 -2.57 10.51 6.26
CA ASN A 229 -2.97 9.41 7.12
C ASN A 229 -2.64 8.05 6.50
N ASP A 230 -2.82 7.88 5.18
CA ASP A 230 -2.40 6.68 4.46
C ASP A 230 -0.89 6.44 4.56
N VAL A 231 -0.07 7.48 4.37
CA VAL A 231 1.40 7.40 4.50
C VAL A 231 1.81 6.92 5.90
N MET A 232 1.21 7.51 6.94
CA MET A 232 1.47 7.11 8.32
C MET A 232 0.97 5.68 8.59
N GLY A 233 -0.24 5.34 8.15
CA GLY A 233 -0.82 4.02 8.33
C GLY A 233 0.03 2.91 7.70
N LEU A 234 0.45 3.09 6.45
CA LEU A 234 1.30 2.14 5.73
C LEU A 234 2.66 1.96 6.40
N SER A 235 3.35 3.05 6.73
CA SER A 235 4.69 2.99 7.32
C SER A 235 4.70 2.38 8.72
N ILE A 236 3.78 2.79 9.59
CA ILE A 236 3.72 2.34 10.98
C ILE A 236 3.25 0.89 11.07
N SER A 237 2.26 0.49 10.27
CA SER A 237 1.80 -0.90 10.24
C SER A 237 2.88 -1.85 9.73
N PHE A 238 3.65 -1.46 8.72
CA PHE A 238 4.75 -2.26 8.21
C PHE A 238 5.88 -2.41 9.24
N CYS A 239 6.31 -1.32 9.88
CA CYS A 239 7.31 -1.37 10.96
C CYS A 239 6.86 -2.21 12.15
N ALA A 240 5.55 -2.18 12.47
CA ALA A 240 4.98 -3.02 13.49
C ALA A 240 5.01 -4.51 13.10
N ALA A 241 4.63 -4.85 11.87
CA ALA A 241 4.73 -6.21 11.35
C ALA A 241 6.17 -6.74 11.37
N GLN A 242 7.15 -5.92 10.94
CA GLN A 242 8.58 -6.21 11.02
C GLN A 242 9.03 -6.55 12.45
N ALA A 243 8.71 -5.68 13.40
CA ALA A 243 9.13 -5.82 14.79
C ALA A 243 8.44 -7.02 15.49
N LEU A 244 7.16 -7.28 15.17
CA LEU A 244 6.44 -8.46 15.65
C LEU A 244 7.03 -9.76 15.07
N ARG A 245 7.35 -9.78 13.78
CA ARG A 245 8.05 -10.92 13.17
C ARG A 245 9.39 -11.14 13.83
N PHE A 246 10.17 -10.09 14.05
CA PHE A 246 11.45 -10.19 14.76
C PHE A 246 11.27 -10.72 16.21
N LEU A 247 10.19 -10.35 16.90
CA LEU A 247 9.86 -10.88 18.23
C LEU A 247 9.57 -12.39 18.21
N ILE A 248 8.96 -12.90 17.14
CA ILE A 248 8.56 -14.32 17.00
C ILE A 248 9.72 -15.18 16.47
N SER A 249 10.37 -14.73 15.40
CA SER A 249 11.39 -15.49 14.67
C SER A 249 12.79 -15.31 15.26
N GLY A 250 13.07 -14.19 15.93
CA GLY A 250 14.42 -13.80 16.32
C GLY A 250 15.29 -13.31 15.17
N VAL A 251 14.71 -13.17 13.96
CA VAL A 251 15.38 -12.64 12.76
C VAL A 251 14.64 -11.38 12.32
N LEU A 252 15.37 -10.28 12.17
CA LEU A 252 14.82 -9.05 11.62
C LEU A 252 14.75 -9.21 10.08
N PRO A 253 13.56 -9.14 9.47
CA PRO A 253 13.44 -9.22 8.01
C PRO A 253 14.07 -7.99 7.35
N ASP A 254 14.41 -8.13 6.06
CA ASP A 254 15.04 -7.06 5.28
C ASP A 254 14.10 -5.87 5.00
N ASN A 255 14.59 -4.90 4.22
CA ASN A 255 13.83 -3.70 3.84
C ASN A 255 12.52 -4.00 3.09
N GLU A 256 12.41 -5.14 2.41
CA GLU A 256 11.20 -5.60 1.72
C GLU A 256 10.36 -6.54 2.59
N GLY A 257 10.75 -6.80 3.84
CA GLY A 257 10.10 -7.74 4.74
C GLY A 257 10.40 -9.21 4.43
N LYS A 258 11.45 -9.50 3.67
CA LYS A 258 11.86 -10.86 3.30
C LYS A 258 12.93 -11.37 4.27
N GLU A 259 12.98 -12.70 4.40
CA GLU A 259 14.00 -13.40 5.16
C GLU A 259 14.82 -14.27 4.20
N SER A 260 16.07 -14.56 4.58
CA SER A 260 16.89 -15.48 3.79
C SER A 260 16.26 -16.88 3.76
N TRP A 261 16.52 -17.66 2.71
CA TRP A 261 15.93 -19.00 2.59
C TRP A 261 16.35 -19.95 3.72
N SER A 262 17.58 -19.78 4.24
CA SER A 262 18.06 -20.52 5.41
C SER A 262 17.29 -20.17 6.67
N ASP A 263 16.98 -18.89 6.88
CA ASP A 263 16.24 -18.46 8.08
C ASP A 263 14.78 -18.90 7.99
N ALA A 264 14.16 -18.71 6.82
CA ALA A 264 12.77 -19.07 6.56
C ALA A 264 12.48 -20.57 6.76
N THR A 265 13.46 -21.44 6.48
CA THR A 265 13.32 -22.91 6.65
C THR A 265 13.74 -23.41 8.04
N SER A 266 14.32 -22.54 8.86
CA SER A 266 14.77 -22.88 10.22
C SER A 266 13.68 -22.72 11.28
N HIS A 267 12.56 -22.06 10.93
CA HIS A 267 11.47 -21.78 11.85
C HIS A 267 10.79 -23.06 12.34
N THR A 268 10.49 -23.09 13.63
CA THR A 268 9.65 -24.14 14.21
C THR A 268 8.22 -24.03 13.67
N PHE A 269 7.49 -25.15 13.66
CA PHE A 269 6.09 -25.17 13.22
C PHE A 269 5.21 -24.14 13.94
N SER A 270 5.49 -23.88 15.23
CA SER A 270 4.78 -22.85 16.01
C SER A 270 5.09 -21.43 15.55
N GLN A 271 6.32 -21.13 15.13
CA GLN A 271 6.69 -19.82 14.61
C GLN A 271 6.03 -19.58 13.26
N VAL A 272 6.04 -20.58 12.38
CA VAL A 272 5.34 -20.53 11.09
C VAL A 272 3.85 -20.26 11.31
N GLY A 273 3.19 -20.97 12.22
CA GLY A 273 1.77 -20.76 12.52
C GLY A 273 1.42 -19.44 13.21
N MET A 274 2.40 -18.68 13.72
CA MET A 274 2.18 -17.34 14.29
C MET A 274 2.51 -16.20 13.30
N ILE A 275 3.28 -16.50 12.25
CA ILE A 275 3.69 -15.54 11.21
C ILE A 275 2.65 -15.48 10.06
N TRP A 276 1.88 -16.55 9.85
CA TRP A 276 0.80 -16.67 8.87
C TRP A 276 -0.59 -16.49 9.49
#